data_AF-A0A381KME8-F1
#
_entry.id   AF-A0A381KME8-F1
#
_cell.length_a   1.000
_cell.length_b   1.000
_cell.length_c   1.000
_cell.angle_alpha   90.00
_cell.angle_beta   90.00
_cell.angle_gamma   90.00
#
_symmetry.space_group_name_H-M   'P 1'
#
loop_
_entity.id
_entity.type
_entity.pdbx_description
1 polymer ?
#
loop_
_entity_poly.entity_id
_entity_poly.type
_entity_poly.pdbx_seq_one_letter_code
_entity_poly.pdbx_strand_id
1 'polypeptide(L)'
;MVLHFFVYQTTYSRTGFFTILAGLIFVEIIRWIDIKKIKGLPMLLKTLPIILTLFSVIIGTVFDKSTLLNRLLASRPKFWHVYLAEKGNFLKPFGNSYSPAIKATNPLDSSYVYIISVLGVVACILFMYLMYKGIESFIEKDKKAYLVALFIFLLYSFAENLLLEASFSFAVVLLIKEVILNDKREIDLWKMKSRR
;
A
#
# COMPACT_ATOMS: atom_id res chain seq x y z
N MET A 1 15.32 -14.46 5.83
CA MET A 1 16.69 -14.00 5.49
C MET A 1 16.94 -14.06 3.97
N VAL A 2 16.69 -15.18 3.30
CA VAL A 2 16.86 -15.34 1.83
C VAL A 2 16.01 -14.37 1.00
N LEU A 3 14.73 -14.17 1.36
CA LEU A 3 13.84 -13.21 0.68
C LEU A 3 14.35 -11.76 0.78
N HIS A 4 14.98 -11.41 1.91
CA HIS A 4 15.50 -10.06 2.15
C HIS A 4 16.81 -9.79 1.40
N PHE A 5 17.68 -10.80 1.28
CA PHE A 5 18.87 -10.71 0.43
C PHE A 5 18.48 -10.58 -1.05
N PHE A 6 17.45 -11.30 -1.48
CA PHE A 6 16.92 -11.22 -2.84
C PHE A 6 16.40 -9.82 -3.18
N VAL A 7 15.55 -9.22 -2.33
CA VAL A 7 15.04 -7.85 -2.52
C VAL A 7 16.16 -6.81 -2.46
N TYR A 8 17.14 -6.97 -1.56
CA TYR A 8 18.27 -6.03 -1.48
C TYR A 8 19.14 -6.05 -2.74
N GLN A 9 19.45 -7.23 -3.28
CA GLN A 9 20.24 -7.40 -4.51
C GLN A 9 19.55 -6.81 -5.74
N THR A 10 18.21 -6.87 -5.81
CA THR A 10 17.46 -6.30 -6.94
C THR A 10 17.27 -4.78 -6.89
N THR A 11 17.26 -4.15 -5.71
CA THR A 11 16.86 -2.73 -5.61
C THR A 11 18.04 -1.75 -5.52
N TYR A 12 19.24 -2.18 -5.11
CA TYR A 12 20.46 -1.36 -4.97
C TYR A 12 20.26 0.07 -4.40
N SER A 13 19.25 0.24 -3.54
CA SER A 13 18.77 1.55 -3.13
C SER A 13 18.88 1.71 -1.62
N ARG A 14 19.56 2.78 -1.19
CA ARG A 14 19.68 3.18 0.21
C ARG A 14 18.30 3.30 0.88
N THR A 15 17.28 3.72 0.13
CA THR A 15 15.89 3.77 0.63
C THR A 15 15.28 2.39 0.80
N GLY A 16 15.52 1.44 -0.12
CA GLY A 16 15.08 0.06 0.04
C GLY A 16 15.65 -0.60 1.31
N PHE A 17 16.93 -0.33 1.62
CA PHE A 17 17.56 -0.81 2.86
C PHE A 17 16.88 -0.26 4.13
N PHE A 18 16.66 1.05 4.21
CA PHE A 18 16.01 1.65 5.38
C PHE A 18 14.57 1.16 5.56
N THR A 19 13.85 0.96 4.46
CA THR A 19 12.48 0.44 4.51
C THR A 19 12.43 -1.03 4.96
N ILE A 20 13.40 -1.85 4.53
CA ILE A 20 13.58 -3.21 5.03
C ILE A 20 13.92 -3.21 6.53
N LEU A 21 14.86 -2.36 6.95
CA LEU A 21 15.26 -2.26 8.35
C LEU A 21 14.08 -1.82 9.25
N ALA A 22 13.33 -0.80 8.83
CA ALA A 22 12.13 -0.36 9.52
C ALA A 22 11.06 -1.47 9.58
N GLY A 23 10.88 -2.20 8.48
CA GLY A 23 10.00 -3.37 8.42
C GLY A 23 10.41 -4.46 9.42
N LEU A 24 11.71 -4.78 9.52
CA LEU A 24 12.25 -5.77 10.45
C LEU A 24 12.08 -5.38 11.92
N ILE A 25 12.33 -4.11 12.26
CA ILE A 25 12.10 -3.60 13.62
C ILE A 25 10.62 -3.72 13.98
N PHE A 26 9.74 -3.33 13.06
CA PHE A 26 8.30 -3.45 13.23
C PHE A 26 7.83 -4.90 13.38
N VAL A 27 8.41 -5.85 12.63
CA VAL A 27 8.15 -7.29 12.77
C VAL A 27 8.41 -7.75 14.20
N GLU A 28 9.59 -7.41 14.72
CA GLU A 28 10.01 -7.90 16.02
C GLU A 28 9.08 -7.34 17.09
N ILE A 29 8.78 -6.04 17.05
CA ILE A 29 7.83 -5.40 17.97
C ILE A 29 6.45 -6.08 17.94
N ILE A 30 5.87 -6.35 16.77
CA ILE A 30 4.53 -6.96 16.67
C ILE A 30 4.49 -8.39 17.20
N ARG A 31 5.59 -9.16 17.10
CA ARG A 31 5.63 -10.54 17.61
C ARG A 31 5.41 -10.58 19.13
N TRP A 32 6.02 -9.64 19.85
CA TRP A 32 5.98 -9.60 21.31
C TRP A 32 4.76 -8.90 21.90
N ILE A 33 4.04 -8.10 21.09
CA ILE A 33 2.90 -7.32 21.54
C ILE A 33 1.57 -8.06 21.30
N ASP A 34 0.65 -7.93 22.25
CA ASP A 34 -0.77 -8.25 22.06
C ASP A 34 -1.50 -7.02 21.53
N ILE A 35 -1.65 -6.97 20.20
CA ILE A 35 -2.22 -5.82 19.48
C ILE A 35 -3.59 -5.44 20.04
N LYS A 36 -4.41 -6.42 20.44
CA LYS A 36 -5.79 -6.23 20.90
C LYS A 36 -5.86 -5.56 22.28
N LYS A 37 -4.82 -5.70 23.10
CA LYS A 37 -4.78 -5.13 24.46
C LYS A 37 -4.33 -3.68 24.50
N ILE A 38 -3.61 -3.21 23.48
CA ILE A 38 -3.14 -1.84 23.43
C ILE A 38 -4.22 -0.94 22.83
N LYS A 39 -4.80 -0.07 23.65
CA LYS A 39 -5.84 0.87 23.22
C LYS A 39 -5.35 1.72 22.04
N GLY A 40 -6.11 1.72 20.95
CA GLY A 40 -5.82 2.51 19.75
C GLY A 40 -4.86 1.86 18.75
N LEU A 41 -4.02 0.91 19.15
CA LEU A 41 -3.10 0.22 18.23
C LEU A 41 -3.83 -0.54 17.11
N PRO A 42 -4.92 -1.28 17.35
CA PRO A 42 -5.68 -1.91 16.28
C PRO A 42 -6.20 -0.90 15.26
N MET A 43 -6.67 0.27 15.71
CA MET A 43 -7.18 1.30 14.82
C MET A 43 -6.06 1.90 13.97
N LEU A 44 -4.92 2.22 14.59
CA LEU A 44 -3.74 2.74 13.89
C LEU A 44 -3.25 1.79 12.80
N LEU A 45 -3.18 0.49 13.11
CA LEU A 45 -2.73 -0.53 12.15
C LEU A 45 -3.70 -0.65 10.97
N LYS A 46 -5.02 -0.64 11.21
CA LYS A 46 -6.04 -0.70 10.16
C LYS A 46 -6.06 0.54 9.27
N THR A 47 -5.76 1.72 9.82
CA THR A 47 -5.74 2.98 9.06
C THR A 47 -4.39 3.31 8.43
N LEU A 48 -3.33 2.55 8.73
CA LEU A 48 -1.99 2.80 8.19
C LEU A 48 -1.94 2.94 6.65
N PRO A 49 -2.60 2.09 5.83
CA PRO A 49 -2.60 2.26 4.37
C PRO A 49 -3.14 3.62 3.92
N ILE A 50 -4.18 4.11 4.60
CA ILE A 50 -4.80 5.42 4.33
C ILE A 50 -3.82 6.53 4.72
N ILE A 51 -3.20 6.43 5.89
CA ILE A 51 -2.20 7.38 6.38
C ILE A 51 -1.01 7.47 5.41
N LEU A 52 -0.49 6.33 4.95
CA LEU A 52 0.61 6.28 3.97
C LEU A 52 0.22 6.90 2.63
N THR A 53 -1.03 6.71 2.20
CA THR A 53 -1.56 7.35 0.98
C THR A 53 -1.60 8.86 1.12
N LEU A 54 -2.16 9.37 2.24
CA LEU A 54 -2.21 10.79 2.52
C LEU A 54 -0.81 11.41 2.59
N PHE A 55 0.13 10.75 3.28
CA PHE A 55 1.52 11.21 3.31
C PHE A 55 2.16 11.25 1.93
N SER A 56 1.93 10.23 1.10
CA SER A 56 2.47 10.18 -0.27
C SER A 56 1.95 11.35 -1.11
N VAL A 57 0.65 11.66 -1.00
CA VAL A 57 0.03 12.80 -1.68
C VAL A 57 0.59 14.13 -1.15
N ILE A 58 0.66 14.31 0.18
CA ILE A 58 1.19 15.55 0.80
C ILE A 58 2.65 15.77 0.37
N ILE A 59 3.48 14.73 0.42
CA ILE A 59 4.89 14.81 0.01
C ILE A 59 5.00 15.18 -1.47
N GLY A 60 4.21 14.57 -2.34
CA GLY A 60 4.23 14.86 -3.78
C GLY A 60 3.59 16.19 -4.18
N THR A 61 2.72 16.79 -3.36
CA THR A 61 2.03 18.05 -3.68
C THR A 61 2.62 19.28 -3.00
N VAL A 62 3.01 19.16 -1.73
CA VAL A 62 3.47 20.28 -0.90
C VAL A 62 5.00 20.32 -0.80
N PHE A 63 5.65 19.16 -0.81
CA PHE A 63 7.08 19.04 -0.53
C PHE A 63 7.92 18.64 -1.76
N ASP A 64 7.39 18.81 -2.97
CA ASP A 64 8.05 18.44 -4.21
C ASP A 64 9.39 19.18 -4.42
N LYS A 65 9.52 20.40 -3.90
CA LYS A 65 10.74 21.23 -3.99
C LYS A 65 11.70 21.07 -2.82
N SER A 66 11.38 20.24 -1.83
CA SER A 66 12.23 20.07 -0.64
C SER A 66 13.54 19.35 -0.98
N THR A 67 14.68 20.03 -0.86
CA THR A 67 16.00 19.45 -1.13
C THR A 67 16.30 18.26 -0.21
N LEU A 68 15.89 18.33 1.06
CA LEU A 68 16.08 17.25 2.02
C LEU A 68 15.30 16.00 1.62
N LEU A 69 14.01 16.14 1.32
CA LEU A 69 13.16 15.01 0.97
C LEU A 69 13.50 14.43 -0.39
N ASN A 70 13.85 15.26 -1.37
CA ASN A 70 14.33 14.77 -2.66
C ASN A 70 15.68 14.04 -2.52
N ARG A 71 16.58 14.48 -1.64
CA ARG A 71 17.81 13.74 -1.37
C ARG A 71 17.52 12.40 -0.66
N LEU A 72 16.60 12.40 0.30
CA LEU A 72 16.24 11.21 1.08
C LEU A 72 15.50 10.17 0.24
N LEU A 73 14.54 10.61 -0.58
CA LEU A 73 13.67 9.76 -1.40
C LEU A 73 14.13 9.67 -2.86
N ALA A 74 15.39 10.02 -3.17
CA ALA A 74 15.98 9.93 -4.51
C ALA A 74 15.13 10.61 -5.61
N SER A 75 14.71 11.86 -5.36
CA SER A 75 13.92 12.72 -6.24
C SER A 75 12.49 12.26 -6.52
N ARG A 76 12.01 11.19 -5.86
CA ARG A 76 10.64 10.69 -6.01
C ARG A 76 9.55 11.73 -5.72
N PRO A 77 9.65 12.60 -4.69
CA PRO A 77 8.64 13.64 -4.46
C PRO A 77 8.42 14.54 -5.69
N LYS A 78 9.51 14.94 -6.35
CA LYS A 78 9.45 15.71 -7.61
C LYS A 78 8.72 14.93 -8.71
N PHE A 79 8.99 13.64 -8.87
CA PHE A 79 8.30 12.83 -9.87
C PHE A 79 6.81 12.66 -9.55
N TRP A 80 6.46 12.41 -8.29
CA TRP A 80 5.07 12.28 -7.85
C TRP A 80 4.25 13.55 -8.13
N HIS A 81 4.87 14.73 -7.97
CA HIS A 81 4.24 16.01 -8.27
C HIS A 81 3.75 16.11 -9.72
N VAL A 82 4.51 15.56 -10.67
CA VAL A 82 4.13 15.58 -12.09
C VAL A 82 2.80 14.86 -12.31
N TYR A 83 2.60 13.73 -11.62
CA TYR A 83 1.37 12.96 -11.72
C TYR A 83 0.21 13.59 -10.94
N LEU A 84 0.49 14.06 -9.72
CA LEU A 84 -0.54 14.57 -8.83
C LEU A 84 -1.08 15.94 -9.29
N ALA A 85 -0.21 16.84 -9.78
CA ALA A 85 -0.54 18.25 -9.98
C ALA A 85 -0.17 18.82 -11.36
N GLU A 86 1.03 18.53 -11.90
CA GLU A 86 1.50 19.25 -13.10
C GLU A 86 0.85 18.76 -14.41
N LYS A 87 0.73 17.45 -14.59
CA LYS A 87 0.22 16.81 -15.81
C LYS A 87 -1.06 16.02 -15.59
N GLY A 88 -1.49 15.88 -14.34
CA GLY A 88 -2.67 15.12 -13.96
C GLY A 88 -3.51 15.83 -12.91
N ASN A 89 -4.66 15.24 -12.62
CA ASN A 89 -5.50 15.62 -11.50
C ASN A 89 -5.82 14.37 -10.69
N PHE A 90 -5.20 14.23 -9.52
CA PHE A 90 -5.36 13.07 -8.66
C PHE A 90 -6.78 12.90 -8.08
N LEU A 91 -7.64 13.92 -8.18
CA LEU A 91 -9.03 13.86 -7.73
C LEU A 91 -9.97 13.28 -8.79
N LYS A 92 -9.48 12.90 -9.96
CA LYS A 92 -10.33 12.25 -10.97
C LYS A 92 -10.87 10.90 -10.45
N PRO A 93 -12.17 10.62 -10.62
CA PRO A 93 -12.77 9.35 -10.19
C PRO A 93 -12.08 8.12 -10.80
N PHE A 94 -11.74 8.20 -12.09
CA PHE A 94 -11.15 7.11 -12.88
C PHE A 94 -9.73 7.42 -13.38
N GLY A 95 -8.99 8.22 -12.61
CA GLY A 95 -7.56 8.44 -12.83
C GLY A 95 -7.24 9.23 -14.10
N ASN A 96 -5.96 9.21 -14.47
CA ASN A 96 -5.42 9.94 -15.60
C ASN A 96 -4.65 9.02 -16.53
N SER A 97 -4.70 9.33 -17.82
CA SER A 97 -3.83 8.71 -18.82
C SER A 97 -2.61 9.61 -19.06
N TYR A 98 -1.43 9.08 -18.80
CA TYR A 98 -0.16 9.79 -19.01
C TYR A 98 0.55 9.23 -20.24
N SER A 99 1.15 10.11 -21.04
CA SER A 99 1.89 9.72 -22.24
C SER A 99 3.14 8.90 -21.88
N PRO A 100 3.62 8.04 -22.80
CA PRO A 100 4.86 7.28 -22.59
C PRO A 100 6.06 8.17 -22.26
N ALA A 101 6.14 9.37 -22.84
CA ALA A 101 7.21 10.33 -22.59
C ALA A 101 7.23 10.83 -21.13
N ILE A 102 6.06 11.10 -20.54
CA ILE A 102 5.96 11.49 -19.12
C ILE A 102 6.43 10.34 -18.24
N LYS A 103 5.99 9.12 -18.55
CA LYS A 103 6.35 7.91 -17.79
C LYS A 103 7.84 7.60 -17.84
N ALA A 104 8.48 7.79 -18.98
CA ALA A 104 9.90 7.54 -19.16
C ALA A 104 10.79 8.56 -18.42
N THR A 105 10.33 9.82 -18.30
CA THR A 105 11.10 10.92 -17.69
C THR A 105 10.82 11.09 -16.19
N ASN A 106 9.69 10.58 -15.71
CA ASN A 106 9.25 10.71 -14.32
C ASN A 106 8.81 9.33 -13.81
N PRO A 107 9.73 8.49 -13.29
CA PRO A 107 9.36 7.18 -12.77
C PRO A 107 8.37 7.32 -11.60
N LEU A 108 7.28 6.55 -11.67
CA LEU A 108 6.22 6.55 -10.68
C LEU A 108 6.31 5.31 -9.81
N ASP A 109 7.19 5.39 -8.82
CA ASP A 109 7.50 4.23 -7.97
C ASP A 109 6.55 4.10 -6.78
N SER A 110 5.83 5.14 -6.37
CA SER A 110 4.91 4.99 -5.22
C SER A 110 3.62 4.30 -5.65
N SER A 111 3.35 3.13 -5.09
CA SER A 111 2.08 2.42 -5.32
C SER A 111 0.88 3.28 -4.96
N TYR A 112 0.98 4.07 -3.89
CA TYR A 112 -0.11 4.95 -3.43
C TYR A 112 -0.40 6.07 -4.42
N VAL A 113 0.66 6.75 -4.90
CA VAL A 113 0.52 7.81 -5.90
C VAL A 113 0.03 7.24 -7.22
N TYR A 114 0.48 6.04 -7.60
CA TYR A 114 -0.01 5.35 -8.77
C TYR A 114 -1.51 5.06 -8.67
N ILE A 115 -1.97 4.44 -7.58
CA ILE A 115 -3.38 4.09 -7.40
C ILE A 115 -4.25 5.33 -7.54
N ILE A 116 -3.94 6.42 -6.82
CA ILE A 116 -4.79 7.61 -6.85
C ILE A 116 -4.69 8.39 -8.17
N SER A 117 -3.51 8.48 -8.79
CA SER A 117 -3.30 9.34 -9.97
C SER A 117 -3.62 8.64 -11.29
N VAL A 118 -3.32 7.35 -11.39
CA VAL A 118 -3.48 6.54 -12.62
C VAL A 118 -4.80 5.77 -12.60
N LEU A 119 -5.17 5.14 -11.49
CA LEU A 119 -6.42 4.36 -11.38
C LEU A 119 -7.60 5.21 -10.92
N GLY A 120 -7.33 6.25 -10.11
CA GLY A 120 -8.32 7.23 -9.67
C GLY A 120 -8.83 7.04 -8.25
N VAL A 121 -9.63 8.02 -7.82
CA VAL A 121 -10.17 8.08 -6.45
C VAL A 121 -11.05 6.86 -6.14
N VAL A 122 -11.85 6.37 -7.09
CA VAL A 122 -12.73 5.21 -6.87
C VAL A 122 -11.90 3.96 -6.58
N ALA A 123 -10.90 3.69 -7.41
CA ALA A 123 -9.99 2.57 -7.20
C ALA A 123 -9.21 2.70 -5.88
N CYS A 124 -8.77 3.91 -5.54
CA CYS A 124 -8.10 4.19 -4.28
C CYS A 124 -8.99 3.87 -3.07
N ILE A 125 -10.23 4.35 -3.05
CA ILE A 125 -11.16 4.10 -1.95
C ILE A 125 -11.42 2.60 -1.79
N LEU A 126 -11.68 1.89 -2.89
CA LEU A 126 -11.91 0.45 -2.87
C LEU A 126 -10.68 -0.31 -2.35
N PHE A 127 -9.50 0.03 -2.83
CA PHE A 127 -8.26 -0.59 -2.38
C PHE A 127 -8.02 -0.35 -0.88
N MET A 128 -8.16 0.90 -0.41
CA MET A 128 -8.00 1.22 1.02
C MET A 128 -9.03 0.52 1.90
N TYR A 129 -10.27 0.37 1.42
CA TYR A 129 -11.30 -0.38 2.12
C TYR A 129 -10.95 -1.87 2.26
N LEU A 130 -10.48 -2.50 1.18
CA LEU A 130 -10.04 -3.89 1.20
C LEU A 130 -8.88 -4.10 2.18
N MET A 131 -7.88 -3.21 2.13
CA MET A 131 -6.75 -3.21 3.05
C MET A 131 -7.21 -3.07 4.50
N TYR A 132 -8.09 -2.10 4.79
CA TYR A 132 -8.65 -1.88 6.13
C TYR A 132 -9.34 -3.15 6.65
N LYS A 133 -10.20 -3.77 5.83
CA LYS A 133 -10.99 -4.94 6.23
C LYS A 133 -10.16 -6.20 6.41
N GLY A 134 -9.18 -6.43 5.56
CA GLY A 134 -8.34 -7.60 5.75
C GLY A 134 -7.33 -7.44 6.90
N ILE A 135 -6.82 -6.24 7.18
CA ILE A 135 -6.04 -5.97 8.40
C ILE A 135 -6.91 -6.19 9.65
N GLU A 136 -8.15 -5.71 9.64
CA GLU A 136 -9.13 -5.94 10.72
C GLU A 136 -9.28 -7.43 11.02
N SER A 137 -9.54 -8.24 9.99
CA SER A 137 -9.68 -9.69 10.14
C SER A 137 -8.42 -10.34 10.71
N PHE A 138 -7.23 -9.97 10.21
CA PHE A 138 -5.98 -10.53 10.73
C PHE A 138 -5.71 -10.16 12.20
N ILE A 139 -6.11 -8.97 12.65
CA ILE A 139 -6.00 -8.59 14.07
C ILE A 139 -6.97 -9.40 14.92
N GLU A 140 -8.24 -9.51 14.50
CA GLU A 140 -9.27 -10.25 15.23
C GLU A 140 -8.88 -11.72 15.41
N LYS A 141 -8.42 -12.35 14.32
CA LYS A 141 -7.99 -13.75 14.27
C LYS A 141 -6.57 -14.01 14.78
N ASP A 142 -5.89 -12.99 15.31
CA ASP A 142 -4.51 -13.04 15.82
C ASP A 142 -3.49 -13.63 14.81
N LYS A 143 -3.67 -13.30 13.53
CA LYS A 143 -2.84 -13.75 12.41
C LYS A 143 -1.58 -12.87 12.26
N LYS A 144 -0.76 -12.79 13.31
CA LYS A 144 0.40 -11.89 13.40
C LYS A 144 1.40 -12.03 12.24
N ALA A 145 1.67 -13.25 11.78
CA ALA A 145 2.58 -13.49 10.64
C ALA A 145 2.08 -12.83 9.35
N TYR A 146 0.77 -12.85 9.11
CA TYR A 146 0.15 -12.22 7.95
C TYR A 146 0.17 -10.70 8.04
N LEU A 147 -0.10 -10.16 9.24
CA LEU A 147 0.06 -8.72 9.51
C LEU A 147 1.49 -8.27 9.22
N VAL A 148 2.48 -8.97 9.75
CA VAL A 148 3.89 -8.68 9.55
C VAL A 148 4.24 -8.64 8.06
N ALA A 149 3.89 -9.69 7.31
CA ALA A 149 4.17 -9.76 5.88
C ALA A 149 3.51 -8.56 5.16
N LEU A 150 2.24 -8.30 5.45
CA LEU A 150 1.50 -7.21 4.85
C LEU A 150 2.11 -5.84 5.13
N PHE A 151 2.55 -5.58 6.36
CA PHE A 151 3.15 -4.31 6.73
C PHE A 151 4.50 -4.07 6.05
N ILE A 152 5.31 -5.10 5.85
CA ILE A 152 6.54 -4.99 5.05
C ILE A 152 6.18 -4.54 3.63
N PHE A 153 5.19 -5.17 3.01
CA PHE A 153 4.74 -4.76 1.67
C PHE A 153 4.21 -3.33 1.66
N LEU A 154 3.38 -2.94 2.63
CA LEU A 154 2.81 -1.58 2.70
C LEU A 154 3.89 -0.50 2.84
N LEU A 155 4.85 -0.70 3.73
CA LEU A 155 5.94 0.26 3.93
C LEU A 155 6.84 0.33 2.69
N TYR A 156 7.18 -0.82 2.12
CA TYR A 156 8.01 -0.87 0.92
C TYR A 156 7.30 -0.23 -0.28
N SER A 157 5.98 -0.37 -0.36
CA SER A 157 5.15 0.19 -1.43
C SER A 157 5.05 1.72 -1.43
N PHE A 158 5.57 2.37 -0.38
CA PHE A 158 5.73 3.82 -0.34
C PHE A 158 6.81 4.29 -1.33
N ALA A 159 7.89 3.51 -1.45
CA ALA A 159 9.05 3.85 -2.27
C ALA A 159 9.12 3.07 -3.58
N GLU A 160 8.37 1.97 -3.71
CA GLU A 160 8.41 1.04 -4.85
C GLU A 160 6.99 0.58 -5.25
N ASN A 161 6.76 0.23 -6.52
CA ASN A 161 5.41 -0.01 -7.03
C ASN A 161 4.94 -1.46 -6.81
N LEU A 162 5.16 -2.00 -5.60
CA LEU A 162 4.96 -3.41 -5.31
C LEU A 162 3.50 -3.83 -5.08
N LEU A 163 2.57 -2.91 -4.75
CA LEU A 163 1.16 -3.32 -4.53
C LEU A 163 0.50 -3.80 -5.82
N LEU A 164 0.94 -3.27 -6.97
CA LEU A 164 0.32 -3.49 -8.27
C LEU A 164 1.13 -4.40 -9.19
N GLU A 165 2.38 -4.69 -8.86
CA GLU A 165 3.13 -5.74 -9.53
C GLU A 165 2.55 -7.12 -9.17
N ALA A 166 1.97 -7.79 -10.17
CA ALA A 166 1.28 -9.08 -10.02
C ALA A 166 2.15 -10.16 -9.34
N SER A 167 3.47 -10.10 -9.51
CA SER A 167 4.46 -10.98 -8.90
C SER A 167 4.58 -10.84 -7.37
N PHE A 168 4.31 -9.63 -6.84
CA PHE A 168 4.42 -9.30 -5.41
C PHE A 168 3.05 -9.10 -4.73
N SER A 169 1.98 -9.12 -5.50
CA SER A 169 0.58 -8.97 -5.05
C SER A 169 0.05 -10.13 -4.19
N PHE A 170 0.88 -11.10 -3.79
CA PHE A 170 0.48 -12.21 -2.91
C PHE A 170 -0.18 -11.74 -1.61
N ALA A 171 0.30 -10.63 -1.02
CA ALA A 171 -0.30 -10.04 0.17
C ALA A 171 -1.73 -9.51 -0.10
N VAL A 172 -1.94 -8.90 -1.27
CA VAL A 172 -3.27 -8.43 -1.73
C VAL A 172 -4.18 -9.62 -2.04
N VAL A 173 -3.67 -10.67 -2.67
CA VAL A 173 -4.43 -11.90 -2.94
C VAL A 173 -4.84 -12.61 -1.65
N LEU A 174 -3.95 -12.70 -0.66
CA LEU A 174 -4.26 -13.23 0.66
C LEU A 174 -5.32 -12.39 1.38
N LEU A 175 -5.22 -11.07 1.30
CA LEU A 175 -6.23 -10.16 1.85
C LEU A 175 -7.59 -10.33 1.17
N ILE A 176 -7.62 -10.39 -0.16
CA ILE A 176 -8.86 -10.60 -0.92
C ILE A 176 -9.49 -11.93 -0.53
N LYS A 177 -8.70 -13.01 -0.47
CA LYS A 177 -9.17 -14.32 -0.01
C LYS A 177 -9.75 -14.23 1.41
N GLU A 178 -9.05 -13.56 2.33
CA GLU A 178 -9.50 -13.42 3.71
C GLU A 178 -10.80 -12.60 3.80
N VAL A 179 -10.93 -11.52 3.02
CA VAL A 179 -12.16 -10.73 2.96
C VAL A 179 -13.32 -11.56 2.43
N ILE A 180 -13.12 -12.31 1.34
CA ILE A 180 -14.14 -13.20 0.76
C ILE A 180 -14.58 -14.26 1.78
N LEU A 181 -13.64 -14.93 2.44
CA LEU A 181 -13.94 -15.99 3.42
C LEU A 181 -14.66 -15.48 4.67
N ASN A 182 -14.58 -14.18 4.97
CA ASN A 182 -15.27 -13.57 6.10
C ASN A 182 -16.56 -12.84 5.70
N ASP A 183 -16.88 -12.76 4.39
CA ASP A 183 -18.11 -12.13 3.95
C ASP A 183 -19.31 -13.07 4.20
N LYS A 184 -20.02 -12.81 5.29
CA LYS A 184 -21.25 -13.53 5.66
C LYS A 184 -22.44 -13.17 4.76
N ARG A 185 -22.27 -12.28 3.79
CA ARG A 185 -23.31 -11.87 2.81
C ARG A 185 -23.21 -12.67 1.51
N GLU A 186 -22.71 -13.90 1.55
CA GLU A 186 -22.83 -14.80 0.40
C GLU A 186 -24.30 -14.88 -0.02
N ILE A 187 -24.61 -14.23 -1.14
CA ILE A 187 -25.88 -14.40 -1.82
C ILE A 187 -25.78 -15.75 -2.53
N ASP A 188 -26.22 -16.78 -1.83
CA ASP A 188 -26.35 -18.12 -2.39
C ASP A 188 -27.52 -18.11 -3.40
N LEU A 189 -27.22 -17.69 -4.63
CA LEU A 189 -28.17 -17.61 -5.75
C LEU A 189 -28.86 -18.96 -6.00
N TRP A 190 -28.20 -20.07 -5.64
CA TRP A 190 -28.75 -21.42 -5.73
C TRP A 190 -29.85 -21.67 -4.68
N LYS A 191 -29.66 -21.25 -3.43
CA LYS A 191 -30.72 -21.30 -2.39
C LYS A 191 -31.92 -20.40 -2.70
N MET A 192 -31.72 -19.31 -3.43
CA MET A 192 -32.84 -18.45 -3.86
C MET A 192 -33.69 -19.11 -4.96
N LYS A 193 -33.08 -19.94 -5.82
CA LYS A 193 -33.79 -20.62 -6.91
C LYS A 193 -34.57 -21.85 -6.43
N SER A 194 -34.16 -22.49 -5.33
CA SER A 194 -34.87 -23.62 -4.72
C SER A 194 -36.05 -23.22 -3.81
N ARG A 195 -36.34 -21.92 -3.67
CA ARG A 195 -37.47 -21.36 -2.91
C ARG A 195 -38.63 -20.90 -3.80
N ARG A 196 -38.60 -21.20 -5.10
CA ARG A 196 -39.70 -21.00 -6.03
C ARG A 196 -40.27 -22.33 -6.48
#